data_AF-A0A402SX05-F1
#
_entry.id   AF-A0A402SX05-F1
#
_cell.length_a   1.000
_cell.length_b   1.000
_cell.length_c   1.000
_cell.angle_alpha   90.00
_cell.angle_beta   90.00
_cell.angle_gamma   90.00
#
_symmetry.space_group_name_H-M   'P 1'
#
loop_
_entity.id
_entity.type
_entity.pdbx_description
1 polymer ?
#
loop_
_entity_poly.entity_id
_entity_poly.type
_entity_poly.pdbx_seq_one_letter_code
_entity_poly.pdbx_strand_id
1 'polypeptide(L)'
;MAKPDWGALQHQFLAEHAKSGISPKDWCEAQGLNYTSARRYIKKPTAQKTAQKKARNAQTEQAAETARYAQSPTDAQTDTQESAQPFNLRNYGLNDMQIRFVEEYLLDLNRTAAYKRAGYKGEGNTAYVNASRLLRNAKVSQAIRDALDERSRRVKVTQDEVLKWWWDIATADATQLTEHHRGCCRYCWGLGFNYQWRDAVEFEEAEEKVKGKEGAMQPKDTGGYGYDSTLDPNPDCPRCNGVGLSRPVFHDTRDLKGAERRLFAGIKEGKFGLEMITRNQDEAMKMVAQHLGMLKTKTELSGPNGEPIQHNHTVSVEDLTDEQLAAIIAGK
;
A
#
# COMPACT_ATOMS: atom_id res chain seq x y z
N MET A 1 -22.34 31.05 -20.64
CA MET A 1 -23.30 30.47 -19.66
C MET A 1 -22.66 30.50 -18.29
N ALA A 2 -23.35 31.08 -17.29
CA ALA A 2 -22.85 31.16 -15.93
C ALA A 2 -22.70 29.76 -15.34
N LYS A 3 -21.61 29.52 -14.60
CA LYS A 3 -21.39 28.22 -13.92
C LYS A 3 -22.46 28.06 -12.84
N PRO A 4 -23.14 26.91 -12.73
CA PRO A 4 -24.08 26.64 -11.64
C PRO A 4 -23.36 26.72 -10.29
N ASP A 5 -23.99 27.40 -9.31
CA ASP A 5 -23.51 27.39 -7.94
C ASP A 5 -23.87 26.06 -7.28
N TRP A 6 -22.91 25.12 -7.33
CA TRP A 6 -23.07 23.78 -6.80
C TRP A 6 -23.25 23.74 -5.28
N GLY A 7 -22.78 24.75 -4.54
CA GLY A 7 -22.93 24.82 -3.09
C GLY A 7 -24.39 25.10 -2.72
N ALA A 8 -25.01 26.09 -3.37
CA ALA A 8 -26.42 26.42 -3.18
C ALA A 8 -27.34 25.23 -3.55
N LEU A 9 -27.05 24.56 -4.67
CA LEU A 9 -27.81 23.40 -5.13
C LEU A 9 -27.72 22.20 -4.16
N GLN A 10 -26.56 21.96 -3.54
CA GLN A 10 -26.43 20.89 -2.53
C GLN A 10 -27.27 21.17 -1.29
N HIS A 11 -27.35 22.43 -0.84
CA HIS A 11 -28.20 22.79 0.29
C HIS A 11 -29.70 22.63 -0.02
N GLN A 12 -30.13 23.02 -1.22
CA GLN A 12 -31.51 22.82 -1.67
C GLN A 12 -31.87 21.34 -1.77
N PHE A 13 -30.98 20.52 -2.34
CA PHE A 13 -31.15 19.06 -2.39
C PHE A 13 -31.30 18.46 -0.99
N LEU A 14 -30.45 18.82 -0.03
CA LEU A 14 -30.54 18.29 1.34
C LEU A 14 -31.85 18.67 2.02
N ALA A 15 -32.35 19.89 1.80
CA ALA A 15 -33.62 20.35 2.36
C ALA A 15 -34.82 19.62 1.76
N GLU A 16 -34.81 19.35 0.46
CA GLU A 16 -35.88 18.59 -0.21
C GLU A 16 -35.81 17.09 0.08
N HIS A 17 -34.61 16.49 0.06
CA HIS A 17 -34.41 15.08 0.43
C HIS A 17 -34.85 14.83 1.89
N ALA A 18 -34.66 15.78 2.80
CA ALA A 18 -35.16 15.66 4.17
C ALA A 18 -36.69 15.67 4.27
N LYS A 19 -37.39 16.31 3.33
CA LYS A 19 -38.86 16.42 3.33
C LYS A 19 -39.55 15.32 2.53
N SER A 20 -39.04 14.99 1.34
CA SER A 20 -39.68 14.09 0.38
C SER A 20 -38.93 12.79 0.15
N GLY A 21 -37.69 12.66 0.63
CA GLY A 21 -36.84 11.50 0.36
C GLY A 21 -36.41 11.36 -1.11
N ILE A 22 -36.56 12.40 -1.92
CA ILE A 22 -36.25 12.38 -3.36
C ILE A 22 -34.81 11.96 -3.63
N SER A 23 -34.60 11.09 -4.63
CA SER A 23 -33.25 10.62 -4.94
C SER A 23 -32.41 11.74 -5.60
N PRO A 24 -31.07 11.75 -5.45
CA PRO A 24 -30.20 12.71 -6.11
C PRO A 24 -30.39 12.77 -7.64
N LYS A 25 -30.77 11.65 -8.26
CA LYS A 25 -30.99 11.56 -9.70
C LYS A 25 -32.28 12.26 -10.10
N ASP A 26 -33.39 11.91 -9.45
CA ASP A 26 -34.71 12.48 -9.75
C ASP A 26 -34.75 13.98 -9.41
N TRP A 27 -34.04 14.39 -8.36
CA TRP A 27 -33.88 15.81 -8.03
C TRP A 27 -33.09 16.59 -9.07
N CYS A 28 -31.98 16.03 -9.58
CA CYS A 28 -31.23 16.68 -10.66
C CYS A 28 -32.05 16.79 -11.95
N GLU A 29 -32.82 15.75 -12.30
CA GLU A 29 -33.71 15.75 -13.46
C GLU A 29 -34.84 16.79 -13.32
N ALA A 30 -35.43 16.93 -12.12
CA ALA A 30 -36.44 17.97 -11.82
C ALA A 30 -35.89 19.40 -11.90
N GLN A 31 -34.61 19.60 -11.57
CA GLN A 31 -33.92 20.89 -11.66
C GLN A 31 -33.33 21.16 -13.07
N GLY A 32 -33.58 20.28 -14.05
CA GLY A 32 -33.04 20.41 -15.42
C GLY A 32 -31.52 20.23 -15.51
N LEU A 33 -30.91 19.62 -14.49
CA LEU A 33 -29.47 19.38 -14.40
C LEU A 33 -29.11 17.99 -14.93
N ASN A 34 -28.03 17.92 -15.71
CA ASN A 34 -27.48 16.63 -16.11
C ASN A 34 -26.86 15.91 -14.89
N TYR A 35 -27.49 14.82 -14.47
CA TYR A 35 -27.08 14.02 -13.32
C TYR A 35 -25.62 13.52 -13.40
N THR A 36 -25.11 13.21 -14.60
CA THR A 36 -23.74 12.71 -14.76
C THR A 36 -22.68 13.74 -14.33
N SER A 37 -22.98 15.03 -14.52
CA SER A 37 -22.16 16.16 -14.07
C SER A 37 -22.43 16.53 -12.62
N ALA A 38 -23.70 16.48 -12.20
CA ALA A 38 -24.14 16.91 -10.87
C ALA A 38 -23.79 15.93 -9.74
N ARG A 39 -23.67 14.62 -10.02
CA ARG A 39 -23.39 13.57 -9.00
C ARG A 39 -22.09 13.74 -8.20
N ARG A 40 -21.16 14.57 -8.68
CA ARG A 40 -19.92 14.89 -7.95
C ARG A 40 -20.16 15.86 -6.80
N TYR A 41 -21.18 16.72 -6.93
CA TYR A 41 -21.48 17.81 -6.01
C TYR A 41 -22.75 17.55 -5.18
N ILE A 42 -23.74 16.84 -5.73
CA ILE A 42 -25.00 16.54 -5.05
C ILE A 42 -24.92 15.18 -4.32
N LYS A 43 -24.87 15.18 -2.98
CA LYS A 43 -24.66 13.97 -2.14
C LYS A 43 -25.67 13.84 -1.00
N LYS A 44 -26.12 12.61 -0.73
CA LYS A 44 -26.97 12.28 0.44
C LYS A 44 -26.21 12.53 1.75
N PRO A 45 -26.89 12.96 2.83
CA PRO A 45 -26.26 13.10 4.13
C PRO A 45 -25.81 11.72 4.65
N THR A 46 -24.55 11.62 5.06
CA THR A 46 -23.94 10.38 5.57
C THR A 46 -24.25 10.26 7.06
N ALA A 47 -25.11 9.31 7.45
CA ALA A 47 -25.34 9.02 8.86
C ALA A 47 -24.08 8.36 9.48
N GLN A 48 -23.60 8.91 10.60
CA GLN A 48 -22.54 8.33 11.44
C GLN A 48 -22.94 6.91 11.88
N LYS A 49 -22.23 5.89 11.38
CA LYS A 49 -22.37 4.50 11.81
C LYS A 49 -21.56 4.27 13.10
N THR A 50 -22.08 4.72 14.23
CA THR A 50 -21.59 4.40 15.58
C THR A 50 -22.74 3.84 16.40
N ALA A 51 -23.10 2.57 16.21
CA ALA A 51 -23.99 1.85 17.15
C ALA A 51 -24.01 0.32 17.00
N GLN A 52 -23.66 -0.28 15.86
CA GLN A 52 -23.88 -1.73 15.65
C GLN A 52 -22.68 -2.65 15.93
N LYS A 53 -21.57 -2.13 16.50
CA LYS A 53 -20.37 -2.93 16.83
C LYS A 53 -20.37 -3.48 18.27
N LYS A 54 -21.37 -3.19 19.10
CA LYS A 54 -21.38 -3.56 20.53
C LYS A 54 -22.21 -4.79 20.92
N ALA A 55 -22.94 -5.44 20.01
CA ALA A 55 -23.80 -6.57 20.36
C ALA A 55 -23.26 -7.95 19.94
N ARG A 56 -22.06 -8.06 19.34
CA ARG A 56 -21.56 -9.33 18.79
C ARG A 56 -20.25 -9.84 19.42
N ASN A 57 -19.63 -9.08 20.31
CA ASN A 57 -18.40 -9.46 21.02
C ASN A 57 -18.64 -10.13 22.38
N ALA A 58 -19.90 -10.38 22.78
CA ALA A 58 -20.22 -10.94 24.10
C ALA A 58 -20.45 -12.46 24.10
N GLN A 59 -20.18 -13.18 23.01
CA GLN A 59 -20.44 -14.64 22.90
C GLN A 59 -19.23 -15.50 22.52
N THR A 60 -18.01 -14.96 22.43
CA THR A 60 -16.82 -15.75 22.06
C THR A 60 -15.71 -15.73 23.12
N GLU A 61 -16.03 -15.36 24.36
CA GLU A 61 -15.09 -15.38 25.49
C GLU A 61 -15.25 -16.63 26.39
N GLN A 62 -16.04 -17.63 26.00
CA GLN A 62 -16.21 -18.88 26.73
C GLN A 62 -15.87 -20.11 25.88
N ALA A 63 -14.62 -20.25 25.41
CA ALA A 63 -14.08 -21.54 24.93
C ALA A 63 -12.56 -21.51 24.70
N ALA A 64 -11.77 -20.85 25.55
CA ALA A 64 -10.31 -20.85 25.44
C ALA A 64 -9.63 -21.00 26.81
N GLU A 65 -9.95 -22.08 27.51
CA GLU A 65 -9.22 -22.47 28.71
C GLU A 65 -9.19 -23.99 28.85
N THR A 66 -8.26 -24.61 28.11
CA THR A 66 -7.62 -25.94 28.31
C THR A 66 -6.82 -26.21 27.02
N ALA A 67 -5.55 -26.56 26.97
CA ALA A 67 -4.58 -26.93 27.98
C ALA A 67 -3.19 -26.52 27.48
N ARG A 68 -2.36 -26.05 28.41
CA ARG A 68 -0.92 -25.88 28.21
C ARG A 68 -0.19 -27.10 28.80
N TYR A 69 0.81 -27.54 28.03
CA TYR A 69 2.08 -28.14 28.44
C TYR A 69 2.16 -29.62 28.86
N ALA A 70 2.90 -30.38 28.04
CA ALA A 70 3.97 -31.26 28.50
C ALA A 70 5.13 -31.23 27.49
N GLN A 71 6.21 -30.54 27.86
CA GLN A 71 7.59 -30.74 27.39
C GLN A 71 8.15 -31.95 28.18
N SER A 72 9.12 -32.77 27.77
CA SER A 72 10.33 -32.72 26.90
C SER A 72 10.92 -34.17 26.92
N PRO A 73 12.19 -34.49 26.58
CA PRO A 73 13.10 -34.08 25.51
C PRO A 73 13.67 -35.32 24.75
N THR A 74 14.27 -35.14 23.58
CA THR A 74 15.42 -35.98 23.17
C THR A 74 16.25 -35.21 22.15
N ASP A 75 17.43 -34.79 22.59
CA ASP A 75 18.55 -34.45 21.72
C ASP A 75 18.99 -35.70 20.97
N ALA A 76 19.02 -35.65 19.64
CA ALA A 76 19.96 -36.41 18.83
C ALA A 76 20.12 -35.72 17.48
N GLN A 77 21.32 -35.18 17.30
CA GLN A 77 21.93 -34.77 16.05
C GLN A 77 21.50 -35.65 14.86
N THR A 78 20.95 -35.02 13.83
CA THR A 78 21.36 -35.33 12.45
C THR A 78 21.46 -34.02 11.70
N ASP A 79 22.66 -33.47 11.77
CA ASP A 79 23.24 -32.59 10.78
C ASP A 79 23.27 -33.36 9.45
N THR A 80 22.13 -33.39 8.77
CA THR A 80 22.07 -33.94 7.41
C THR A 80 22.28 -32.75 6.49
N GLN A 81 23.52 -32.59 6.05
CA GLN A 81 23.83 -31.92 4.81
C GLN A 81 23.03 -32.60 3.70
N GLU A 82 21.80 -32.16 3.49
CA GLU A 82 21.03 -32.58 2.33
C GLU A 82 21.69 -31.88 1.14
N SER A 83 22.52 -32.65 0.46
CA SER A 83 23.24 -32.24 -0.75
C SER A 83 22.27 -31.46 -1.62
N ALA A 84 22.64 -30.23 -1.99
CA ALA A 84 21.93 -29.40 -2.95
C ALA A 84 21.95 -30.11 -4.32
N GLN A 85 21.10 -31.12 -4.48
CA GLN A 85 20.80 -31.69 -5.78
C GLN A 85 20.01 -30.60 -6.53
N PRO A 86 20.46 -30.18 -7.73
CA PRO A 86 19.72 -29.21 -8.50
C PRO A 86 18.31 -29.76 -8.76
N PHE A 87 17.28 -28.98 -8.40
CA PHE A 87 15.89 -29.33 -8.64
C PHE A 87 15.69 -29.76 -10.10
N ASN A 88 15.34 -31.03 -10.31
CA ASN A 88 15.26 -31.63 -11.63
C ASN A 88 13.85 -32.14 -11.91
N LEU A 89 13.18 -31.49 -12.87
CA LEU A 89 11.82 -31.83 -13.32
C LEU A 89 11.70 -33.24 -13.89
N ARG A 90 12.81 -33.87 -14.30
CA ARG A 90 12.84 -35.25 -14.83
C ARG A 90 12.50 -36.29 -13.77
N ASN A 91 12.71 -35.99 -12.49
CA ASN A 91 12.48 -36.92 -11.39
C ASN A 91 10.98 -37.23 -11.17
N TYR A 92 10.09 -36.41 -11.73
CA TYR A 92 8.64 -36.57 -11.64
C TYR A 92 8.06 -37.52 -12.70
N GLY A 93 8.91 -38.14 -13.55
CA GLY A 93 8.48 -39.03 -14.61
C GLY A 93 7.60 -38.34 -15.66
N LEU A 94 7.92 -37.07 -15.95
CA LEU A 94 7.28 -36.23 -16.95
C LEU A 94 7.92 -36.43 -18.33
N ASN A 95 7.13 -36.30 -19.39
CA ASN A 95 7.66 -36.27 -20.76
C ASN A 95 8.26 -34.89 -21.10
N ASP A 96 9.02 -34.82 -22.21
CA ASP A 96 9.71 -33.59 -22.64
C ASP A 96 8.77 -32.38 -22.79
N MET A 97 7.57 -32.61 -23.35
CA MET A 97 6.60 -31.54 -23.56
C MET A 97 5.97 -31.06 -22.24
N GLN A 98 5.74 -31.97 -21.29
CA GLN A 98 5.25 -31.66 -19.95
C GLN A 98 6.28 -30.89 -19.15
N ILE A 99 7.55 -31.26 -19.25
CA ILE A 99 8.65 -30.53 -18.60
C ILE A 99 8.73 -29.12 -19.14
N ARG A 100 8.74 -28.98 -20.47
CA ARG A 100 8.74 -27.65 -21.11
C ARG A 100 7.52 -26.84 -20.72
N PHE A 101 6.35 -27.47 -20.59
CA PHE A 101 5.16 -26.82 -20.07
C PHE A 101 5.34 -26.30 -18.64
N VAL A 102 5.91 -27.12 -17.75
CA VAL A 102 6.19 -26.70 -16.36
C VAL A 102 7.19 -25.55 -16.32
N GLU A 103 8.29 -25.63 -17.06
CA GLU A 103 9.30 -24.57 -17.15
C GLU A 103 8.68 -23.25 -17.63
N GLU A 104 7.92 -23.29 -18.72
CA GLU A 104 7.27 -22.13 -19.30
C GLU A 104 6.17 -21.56 -18.39
N TYR A 105 5.49 -22.42 -17.63
CA TYR A 105 4.47 -22.01 -16.66
C TYR A 105 5.09 -21.30 -15.45
N LEU A 106 6.27 -21.71 -15.00
CA LEU A 106 6.95 -21.10 -13.85
C LEU A 106 7.50 -19.68 -14.14
N LEU A 107 7.57 -19.27 -15.41
CA LEU A 107 8.00 -17.93 -15.81
C LEU A 107 6.92 -16.87 -15.54
N ASP A 108 5.66 -17.13 -15.93
CA ASP A 108 4.58 -16.13 -15.92
C ASP A 108 3.27 -16.62 -15.27
N LEU A 109 3.23 -17.87 -14.78
CA LEU A 109 2.05 -18.53 -14.22
C LEU A 109 0.82 -18.53 -15.15
N ASN A 110 1.06 -18.40 -16.46
CA ASN A 110 0.00 -18.37 -17.47
C ASN A 110 -0.08 -19.71 -18.20
N ARG A 111 -1.11 -20.50 -17.86
CA ARG A 111 -1.31 -21.85 -18.40
C ARG A 111 -1.45 -21.89 -19.92
N THR A 112 -2.19 -20.95 -20.51
CA THR A 112 -2.47 -20.95 -21.94
C THR A 112 -1.24 -20.54 -22.73
N ALA A 113 -0.47 -19.58 -22.21
CA ALA A 113 0.78 -19.16 -22.82
C ALA A 113 1.86 -20.24 -22.70
N ALA A 114 1.99 -20.86 -21.52
CA ALA A 114 2.90 -21.98 -21.29
C ALA A 114 2.63 -23.18 -22.20
N TYR A 115 1.35 -23.54 -22.39
CA TYR A 115 0.94 -24.61 -23.30
C TYR A 115 1.38 -24.37 -24.75
N LYS A 116 1.25 -23.12 -25.22
CA LYS A 116 1.70 -22.74 -26.56
C LYS A 116 3.24 -22.75 -26.68
N ARG A 117 3.95 -22.17 -25.72
CA ARG A 117 5.43 -22.12 -25.72
C ARG A 117 6.07 -23.50 -25.57
N ALA A 118 5.38 -24.44 -24.91
CA ALA A 118 5.77 -25.83 -24.82
C ALA A 118 5.58 -26.64 -26.13
N GLY A 119 4.98 -26.04 -27.16
CA GLY A 119 4.85 -26.64 -28.49
C GLY A 119 3.59 -27.49 -28.69
N TYR A 120 2.60 -27.41 -27.79
CA TYR A 120 1.34 -28.12 -27.99
C TYR A 120 0.45 -27.46 -29.05
N LYS A 121 -0.24 -28.30 -29.83
CA LYS A 121 -1.21 -27.85 -30.85
C LYS A 121 -2.54 -27.47 -30.20
N GLY A 122 -3.09 -26.34 -30.61
CA GLY A 122 -4.40 -25.86 -30.15
C GLY A 122 -4.41 -24.34 -30.01
N GLU A 123 -5.49 -23.72 -30.46
CA GLU A 123 -5.70 -22.28 -30.37
C GLU A 123 -6.94 -21.94 -29.53
N GLY A 124 -7.03 -20.69 -29.08
CA GLY A 124 -8.16 -20.18 -28.31
C GLY A 124 -8.57 -21.06 -27.13
N ASN A 125 -9.86 -21.40 -27.07
CA ASN A 125 -10.44 -22.19 -25.99
C ASN A 125 -9.86 -23.61 -25.88
N THR A 126 -9.48 -24.21 -27.01
CA THR A 126 -8.89 -25.57 -27.04
C THR A 126 -7.56 -25.61 -26.31
N ALA A 127 -6.72 -24.58 -26.47
CA ALA A 127 -5.47 -24.45 -25.71
C ALA A 127 -5.73 -24.29 -24.21
N TYR A 128 -6.72 -23.48 -23.84
CA TYR A 128 -7.07 -23.22 -22.44
C TYR A 128 -7.55 -24.48 -21.72
N VAL A 129 -8.47 -25.24 -22.34
CA VAL A 129 -9.03 -26.47 -21.75
C VAL A 129 -7.94 -27.52 -21.56
N ASN A 130 -7.10 -27.74 -22.58
CA ASN A 130 -6.04 -28.74 -22.49
C ASN A 130 -4.91 -28.32 -21.53
N ALA A 131 -4.52 -27.05 -21.50
CA ALA A 131 -3.60 -26.52 -20.49
C ALA A 131 -4.14 -26.70 -19.06
N SER A 132 -5.45 -26.47 -18.87
CA SER A 132 -6.11 -26.66 -17.58
C SER A 132 -6.14 -28.14 -17.16
N ARG A 133 -6.35 -29.07 -18.12
CA ARG A 133 -6.23 -30.51 -17.87
C ARG A 133 -4.79 -30.89 -17.49
N LEU A 134 -3.79 -30.29 -18.12
CA LEU A 134 -2.38 -30.55 -17.84
C LEU A 134 -2.00 -30.10 -16.42
N LEU A 135 -2.51 -28.96 -15.95
CA LEU A 135 -2.33 -28.52 -14.55
C LEU A 135 -3.01 -29.45 -13.53
N ARG A 136 -4.10 -30.12 -13.90
CA ARG A 136 -4.79 -31.10 -13.03
C ARG A 136 -4.09 -32.46 -13.00
N ASN A 137 -3.16 -32.72 -13.92
CA ASN A 137 -2.38 -33.95 -13.87
C ASN A 137 -1.53 -33.97 -12.60
N ALA A 138 -1.64 -35.04 -11.81
CA ALA A 138 -1.02 -35.14 -10.49
C ALA A 138 0.50 -34.91 -10.51
N LYS A 139 1.20 -35.49 -11.50
CA LYS A 139 2.66 -35.38 -11.63
C LYS A 139 3.10 -33.96 -12.01
N VAL A 140 2.39 -33.35 -12.96
CA VAL A 140 2.65 -31.97 -13.41
C VAL A 140 2.37 -30.99 -12.27
N SER A 141 1.24 -31.16 -11.59
CA SER A 141 0.87 -30.33 -10.44
C SER A 141 1.88 -30.44 -9.29
N GLN A 142 2.35 -31.65 -8.99
CA GLN A 142 3.38 -31.87 -7.98
C GLN A 142 4.71 -31.21 -8.38
N ALA A 143 5.16 -31.39 -9.62
CA ALA A 143 6.38 -30.76 -10.11
C ALA A 143 6.33 -29.23 -10.04
N ILE A 144 5.18 -28.62 -10.36
CA ILE A 144 4.98 -27.17 -10.23
C ILE A 144 5.04 -26.72 -8.76
N ARG A 145 4.34 -27.43 -7.86
CA ARG A 145 4.35 -27.10 -6.43
C ARG A 145 5.75 -27.12 -5.85
N ASP A 146 6.48 -28.20 -6.11
CA ASP A 146 7.83 -28.38 -5.57
C ASP A 146 8.82 -27.39 -6.21
N ALA A 147 8.65 -27.04 -7.50
CA ALA A 147 9.45 -26.01 -8.15
C ALA A 147 9.19 -24.60 -7.60
N LEU A 148 7.94 -24.30 -7.24
CA LEU A 148 7.58 -23.03 -6.60
C LEU A 148 8.11 -22.97 -5.16
N ASP A 149 8.06 -24.09 -4.43
CA ASP A 149 8.64 -24.21 -3.09
C ASP A 149 10.17 -24.07 -3.12
N GLU A 150 10.84 -24.73 -4.05
CA GLU A 150 12.28 -24.55 -4.32
C GLU A 150 12.61 -23.10 -4.67
N ARG A 151 11.81 -22.46 -5.55
CA ARG A 151 12.00 -21.05 -5.89
C ARG A 151 11.84 -20.18 -4.66
N SER A 152 10.85 -20.43 -3.80
CA SER A 152 10.66 -19.71 -2.55
C SER A 152 11.84 -19.92 -1.60
N ARG A 153 12.32 -21.16 -1.45
CA ARG A 153 13.48 -21.53 -0.62
C ARG A 153 14.78 -20.90 -1.11
N ARG A 154 14.99 -20.85 -2.43
CA ARG A 154 16.15 -20.20 -3.06
C ARG A 154 16.10 -18.68 -2.93
N VAL A 155 14.91 -18.08 -3.08
CA VAL A 155 14.71 -16.62 -2.97
C VAL A 155 14.69 -16.18 -1.50
N LYS A 156 14.42 -17.08 -0.55
CA LYS A 156 14.31 -16.79 0.90
C LYS A 156 13.39 -15.60 1.21
N VAL A 157 12.31 -15.47 0.46
CA VAL A 157 11.27 -14.47 0.72
C VAL A 157 9.94 -15.19 0.86
N THR A 158 9.50 -15.28 2.10
CA THR A 158 8.21 -15.83 2.53
C THR A 158 7.13 -14.76 2.46
N GLN A 159 5.86 -15.18 2.47
CA GLN A 159 4.73 -14.26 2.56
C GLN A 159 4.80 -13.39 3.83
N ASP A 160 5.22 -13.99 4.94
CA ASP A 160 5.39 -13.32 6.23
C ASP A 160 6.48 -12.24 6.17
N GLU A 161 7.56 -12.47 5.43
CA GLU A 161 8.61 -11.45 5.22
C GLU A 161 8.10 -10.27 4.40
N VAL A 162 7.33 -10.52 3.33
CA VAL A 162 6.72 -9.45 2.54
C VAL A 162 5.71 -8.66 3.37
N LEU A 163 4.90 -9.36 4.17
CA LEU A 163 3.96 -8.73 5.09
C LEU A 163 4.69 -7.86 6.13
N LYS A 164 5.78 -8.37 6.71
CA LYS A 164 6.64 -7.62 7.63
C LYS A 164 7.20 -6.37 6.96
N TRP A 165 7.61 -6.46 5.70
CA TRP A 165 8.12 -5.29 4.97
C TRP A 165 7.05 -4.23 4.73
N TRP A 166 5.82 -4.63 4.38
CA TRP A 166 4.71 -3.68 4.27
C TRP A 166 4.37 -3.07 5.62
N TRP A 167 4.37 -3.87 6.69
CA TRP A 167 4.17 -3.37 8.04
C TRP A 167 5.25 -2.36 8.44
N ASP A 168 6.52 -2.70 8.26
CA ASP A 168 7.68 -1.82 8.50
C ASP A 168 7.50 -0.47 7.77
N ILE A 169 7.10 -0.46 6.49
CA ILE A 169 6.83 0.81 5.75
C ILE A 169 5.63 1.54 6.35
N ALA A 170 4.52 0.83 6.55
CA ALA A 170 3.25 1.39 6.96
C ALA A 170 3.32 2.06 8.34
N THR A 171 4.18 1.56 9.23
CA THR A 171 4.33 2.07 10.60
C THR A 171 5.64 2.81 10.87
N ALA A 172 6.50 2.98 9.87
CA ALA A 172 7.75 3.72 10.03
C ALA A 172 7.49 5.16 10.51
N ASP A 173 8.30 5.61 11.45
CA ASP A 173 8.25 6.98 11.95
C ASP A 173 8.95 7.93 10.96
N ALA A 174 8.17 8.75 10.26
CA ALA A 174 8.68 9.72 9.30
C ALA A 174 9.54 10.81 9.94
N THR A 175 9.40 11.06 11.25
CA THR A 175 10.23 12.06 11.95
C THR A 175 11.69 11.64 12.04
N GLN A 176 11.99 10.35 11.94
CA GLN A 176 13.36 9.82 11.83
C GLN A 176 14.03 10.14 10.48
N LEU A 177 13.27 10.63 9.50
CA LEU A 177 13.79 11.08 8.20
C LEU A 177 13.84 12.60 8.10
N THR A 178 12.77 13.27 8.53
CA THR A 178 12.65 14.72 8.45
C THR A 178 11.87 15.31 9.60
N GLU A 179 12.35 16.43 10.13
CA GLU A 179 11.70 17.17 11.19
C GLU A 179 11.51 18.64 10.81
N HIS A 180 10.61 19.29 11.53
CA HIS A 180 10.41 20.73 11.45
C HIS A 180 10.79 21.37 12.79
N HIS A 181 11.87 22.14 12.80
CA HIS A 181 12.35 22.82 14.00
C HIS A 181 12.00 24.31 13.97
N ARG A 182 11.82 24.87 15.16
CA ARG A 182 11.70 26.31 15.40
C ARG A 182 12.90 26.76 16.19
N GLY A 183 13.88 27.35 15.51
CA GLY A 183 15.05 27.92 16.18
C GLY A 183 14.90 29.41 16.42
N CYS A 184 15.73 29.97 17.29
CA CYS A 184 15.73 31.40 17.56
C CYS A 184 16.04 32.25 16.31
N CYS A 185 15.61 33.51 16.34
CA CYS A 185 16.00 34.51 15.35
C CYS A 185 17.26 35.25 15.80
N ARG A 186 17.93 35.96 14.88
CA ARG A 186 19.15 36.74 15.14
C ARG A 186 19.04 37.80 16.23
N TYR A 187 17.83 38.11 16.69
CA TYR A 187 17.57 39.13 17.70
C TYR A 187 17.06 38.54 19.02
N CYS A 188 16.77 37.23 19.09
CA CYS A 188 16.15 36.61 20.26
C CYS A 188 16.98 36.77 21.53
N TRP A 189 18.29 36.54 21.41
CA TRP A 189 19.21 36.47 22.53
C TRP A 189 20.31 37.54 22.48
N GLY A 190 20.21 38.47 21.52
CA GLY A 190 21.12 39.61 21.45
C GLY A 190 20.84 40.62 22.56
N LEU A 191 21.88 41.32 23.01
CA LEU A 191 21.78 42.36 24.03
C LEU A 191 20.74 43.42 23.65
N GLY A 192 19.70 43.57 24.46
CA GLY A 192 18.58 44.48 24.19
C GLY A 192 17.80 44.16 22.92
N PHE A 193 17.75 42.88 22.51
CA PHE A 193 17.17 42.42 21.24
C PHE A 193 17.79 43.05 19.98
N ASN A 194 19.06 43.45 20.05
CA ASN A 194 19.83 43.84 18.88
C ASN A 194 20.31 42.62 18.08
N TYR A 195 20.77 42.84 16.84
CA TYR A 195 21.25 41.77 15.97
C TYR A 195 22.49 41.11 16.57
N GLN A 196 22.42 39.80 16.79
CA GLN A 196 23.50 38.98 17.33
C GLN A 196 24.25 38.28 16.20
N TRP A 197 25.57 38.46 16.20
CA TRP A 197 26.51 37.82 15.29
C TRP A 197 26.88 36.44 15.80
N ARG A 198 27.22 35.50 14.91
CA ARG A 198 27.65 34.15 15.31
C ARG A 198 29.02 34.23 15.97
N ASP A 199 29.95 34.91 15.33
CA ASP A 199 31.34 35.05 15.72
C ASP A 199 31.91 36.38 15.18
N ALA A 200 33.13 36.73 15.59
CA ALA A 200 33.81 37.94 15.13
C ALA A 200 34.05 37.93 13.61
N VAL A 201 34.26 36.74 13.03
CA VAL A 201 34.52 36.57 11.59
C VAL A 201 33.30 36.99 10.76
N GLU A 202 32.09 36.57 11.16
CA GLU A 202 30.84 36.97 10.48
C GLU A 202 30.66 38.50 10.49
N PHE A 203 31.05 39.16 11.59
CA PHE A 203 30.97 40.61 11.71
C PHE A 203 32.00 41.30 10.81
N GLU A 204 33.27 40.88 10.84
CA GLU A 204 34.33 41.40 9.98
C GLU A 204 33.98 41.22 8.49
N GLU A 205 33.46 40.05 8.08
CA GLU A 205 32.98 39.82 6.71
C GLU A 205 31.83 40.76 6.32
N ALA A 206 30.96 41.12 7.26
CA ALA A 206 29.89 42.08 7.03
C ALA A 206 30.43 43.51 6.88
N GLU A 207 31.45 43.88 7.67
CA GLU A 207 32.13 45.18 7.56
C GLU A 207 32.84 45.29 6.21
N GLU A 208 33.54 44.25 5.76
CA GLU A 208 34.20 44.22 4.46
C GLU A 208 33.22 44.40 3.30
N LYS A 209 32.01 43.82 3.39
CA LYS A 209 30.97 43.96 2.35
C LYS A 209 30.48 45.39 2.16
N VAL A 210 30.61 46.25 3.18
CA VAL A 210 30.21 47.67 3.12
C VAL A 210 31.40 48.60 2.97
N LYS A 211 32.63 48.12 3.18
CA LYS A 211 33.86 48.89 3.06
C LYS A 211 33.99 49.48 1.65
N GLY A 212 34.20 50.80 1.58
CA GLY A 212 34.33 51.53 0.31
C GLY A 212 33.02 51.78 -0.44
N LYS A 213 31.86 51.37 0.09
CA LYS A 213 30.54 51.72 -0.48
C LYS A 213 30.02 52.99 0.18
N GLU A 214 30.05 54.10 -0.55
CA GLU A 214 29.49 55.37 -0.08
C GLU A 214 27.99 55.21 0.24
N GLY A 215 27.58 55.68 1.41
CA GLY A 215 26.19 55.62 1.89
C GLY A 215 25.74 54.25 2.43
N ALA A 216 26.58 53.23 2.42
CA ALA A 216 26.25 51.94 3.04
C ALA A 216 26.21 52.07 4.57
N MET A 217 25.16 51.54 5.20
CA MET A 217 25.06 51.46 6.66
C MET A 217 26.13 50.50 7.19
N GLN A 218 26.96 50.98 8.12
CA GLN A 218 27.95 50.13 8.78
C GLN A 218 27.26 49.13 9.72
N PRO A 219 27.65 47.85 9.68
CA PRO A 219 27.26 46.86 10.68
C PRO A 219 27.53 47.38 12.09
N LYS A 220 26.67 47.00 13.04
CA LYS A 220 26.85 47.30 14.47
C LYS A 220 26.89 45.98 15.23
N ASP A 221 27.76 45.89 16.22
CA ASP A 221 27.93 44.74 17.09
C ASP A 221 27.15 44.86 18.41
N THR A 222 26.20 45.81 18.50
CA THR A 222 25.45 46.11 19.74
C THR A 222 24.69 44.92 20.33
N GLY A 223 24.34 43.92 19.52
CA GLY A 223 23.70 42.69 19.98
C GLY A 223 24.67 41.61 20.49
N GLY A 224 25.97 41.82 20.32
CA GLY A 224 27.03 40.88 20.71
C GLY A 224 27.23 39.72 19.74
N TYR A 225 28.06 38.76 20.17
CA TYR A 225 28.45 37.57 19.44
C TYR A 225 27.83 36.29 20.08
N GLY A 226 28.03 35.13 19.46
CA GLY A 226 27.56 33.84 19.99
C GLY A 226 26.14 33.47 19.59
N TYR A 227 25.63 33.98 18.47
CA TYR A 227 24.35 33.52 17.93
C TYR A 227 24.40 32.03 17.58
N ASP A 228 23.51 31.27 18.20
CA ASP A 228 23.26 29.85 17.90
C ASP A 228 21.82 29.67 17.40
N SER A 229 21.69 29.32 16.13
CA SER A 229 20.40 29.11 15.47
C SER A 229 19.60 27.91 15.96
N THR A 230 20.22 27.02 16.75
CA THR A 230 19.60 25.81 17.29
C THR A 230 18.91 26.05 18.63
N LEU A 231 19.21 27.17 19.30
CA LEU A 231 18.56 27.53 20.56
C LEU A 231 17.06 27.78 20.37
N ASP A 232 16.30 27.53 21.43
CA ASP A 232 14.88 27.82 21.46
C ASP A 232 14.62 29.33 21.25
N PRO A 233 13.50 29.69 20.59
CA PRO A 233 13.11 31.08 20.44
C PRO A 233 12.88 31.74 21.80
N ASN A 234 13.43 32.94 22.00
CA ASN A 234 13.12 33.73 23.19
C ASN A 234 11.62 34.14 23.16
N PRO A 235 10.79 33.71 24.13
CA PRO A 235 9.36 34.02 24.17
C PRO A 235 9.05 35.51 24.12
N ASP A 236 9.92 36.33 24.72
CA ASP A 236 9.74 37.78 24.83
C ASP A 236 10.35 38.55 23.65
N CYS A 237 10.88 37.85 22.63
CA CYS A 237 11.52 38.51 21.51
C CYS A 237 10.53 39.37 20.72
N PRO A 238 10.71 40.70 20.64
CA PRO A 238 9.79 41.59 19.94
C PRO A 238 9.90 41.48 18.42
N ARG A 239 10.92 40.77 17.90
CA ARG A 239 11.16 40.61 16.46
C ARG A 239 10.44 39.41 15.88
N CYS A 240 10.42 38.29 16.58
CA CYS A 240 9.73 37.08 16.13
C CYS A 240 8.50 36.75 17.00
N ASN A 241 8.19 37.55 18.03
CA ASN A 241 7.10 37.35 18.98
C ASN A 241 7.13 35.95 19.64
N GLY A 242 8.32 35.46 19.99
CA GLY A 242 8.49 34.12 20.55
C GLY A 242 8.30 32.95 19.58
N VAL A 243 7.94 33.19 18.32
CA VAL A 243 7.67 32.11 17.34
C VAL A 243 8.95 31.49 16.77
N GLY A 244 10.01 32.30 16.65
CA GLY A 244 11.26 31.89 16.02
C GLY A 244 11.16 31.66 14.50
N LEU A 245 12.22 31.05 13.95
CA LEU A 245 12.39 30.79 12.53
C LEU A 245 12.19 29.30 12.24
N SER A 246 11.35 29.02 11.25
CA SER A 246 11.08 27.68 10.72
C SER A 246 12.30 27.12 9.99
N ARG A 247 12.74 25.92 10.35
CA ARG A 247 13.85 25.23 9.70
C ARG A 247 13.49 23.75 9.48
N PRO A 248 13.51 23.26 8.23
CA PRO A 248 13.44 21.83 7.99
C PRO A 248 14.78 21.18 8.38
N VAL A 249 14.72 20.04 9.06
CA VAL A 249 15.87 19.21 9.41
C VAL A 249 15.74 17.90 8.64
N PHE A 250 16.79 17.56 7.90
CA PHE A 250 16.90 16.29 7.17
C PHE A 250 17.94 15.44 7.88
N HIS A 251 17.53 14.28 8.39
CA HIS A 251 18.43 13.36 9.07
C HIS A 251 19.38 12.68 8.09
N ASP A 252 20.55 12.27 8.59
CA ASP A 252 21.53 11.55 7.78
C ASP A 252 21.00 10.17 7.39
N THR A 253 21.02 9.89 6.09
CA THR A 253 20.44 8.66 5.54
C THR A 253 21.42 7.48 5.53
N ARG A 254 22.73 7.72 5.78
CA ARG A 254 23.78 6.68 5.71
C ARG A 254 23.59 5.57 6.74
N ASP A 255 23.08 5.92 7.92
CA ASP A 255 22.95 5.01 9.06
C ASP A 255 21.52 4.52 9.28
N LEU A 256 20.59 4.80 8.36
CA LEU A 256 19.22 4.34 8.46
C LEU A 256 19.15 2.81 8.45
N LYS A 257 18.41 2.27 9.41
CA LYS A 257 18.15 0.83 9.57
C LYS A 257 16.65 0.59 9.67
N GLY A 258 16.24 -0.68 9.75
CA GLY A 258 14.87 -1.04 10.11
C GLY A 258 13.79 -0.48 9.18
N ALA A 259 12.73 0.03 9.81
CA ALA A 259 11.51 0.50 9.16
C ALA A 259 11.75 1.81 8.40
N GLU A 260 12.53 2.70 8.99
CA GLU A 260 12.89 4.03 8.49
C GLU A 260 13.69 3.89 7.19
N ARG A 261 14.64 2.95 7.15
CA ARG A 261 15.40 2.64 5.93
C ARG A 261 14.51 2.15 4.79
N ARG A 262 13.45 1.42 5.13
CA ARG A 262 12.50 0.85 4.16
C ARG A 262 11.51 1.89 3.67
N LEU A 263 11.12 2.81 4.55
CA LEU A 263 10.30 3.99 4.23
C LEU A 263 11.06 4.94 3.29
N PHE A 264 12.35 5.16 3.53
CA PHE A 264 13.18 6.00 2.67
C PHE A 264 13.21 5.47 1.22
N ALA A 265 12.81 6.31 0.27
CA ALA A 265 12.79 5.99 -1.16
C ALA A 265 13.88 6.74 -1.94
N GLY A 266 14.29 7.92 -1.49
CA GLY A 266 15.36 8.69 -2.12
C GLY A 266 15.30 10.17 -1.75
N ILE A 267 16.14 10.95 -2.42
CA ILE A 267 16.19 12.41 -2.28
C ILE A 267 16.06 13.03 -3.68
N LYS A 268 15.36 14.15 -3.76
CA LYS A 268 15.27 14.98 -4.96
C LYS A 268 15.73 16.40 -4.67
N GLU A 269 16.72 16.85 -5.43
CA GLU A 269 17.19 18.23 -5.39
C GLU A 269 16.46 19.04 -6.46
N GLY A 270 15.80 20.11 -6.02
CA GLY A 270 15.09 21.04 -6.89
C GLY A 270 15.54 22.47 -6.70
N LYS A 271 14.99 23.37 -7.51
CA LYS A 271 15.26 24.82 -7.42
C LYS A 271 14.95 25.40 -6.03
N PHE A 272 14.01 24.80 -5.31
CA PHE A 272 13.54 25.25 -3.99
C PHE A 272 14.21 24.51 -2.82
N GLY A 273 15.22 23.69 -3.07
CA GLY A 273 15.94 22.93 -2.06
C GLY A 273 15.76 21.42 -2.19
N LEU A 274 16.00 20.72 -1.09
CA LEU A 274 16.04 19.27 -1.00
C LEU A 274 14.68 18.71 -0.55
N GLU A 275 14.20 17.69 -1.25
CA GLU A 275 12.94 16.99 -0.97
C GLU A 275 13.25 15.53 -0.59
N MET A 276 12.80 15.11 0.59
CA MET A 276 12.89 13.72 1.05
C MET A 276 11.73 12.92 0.45
N ILE A 277 12.04 11.87 -0.31
CA ILE A 277 11.03 11.00 -0.90
C ILE A 277 10.85 9.77 0.00
N THR A 278 9.61 9.55 0.45
CA THR A 278 9.20 8.37 1.20
C THR A 278 8.33 7.44 0.36
N ARG A 279 8.28 6.17 0.74
CA ARG A 279 7.30 5.22 0.20
C ARG A 279 5.91 5.54 0.73
N ASN A 280 4.90 5.10 -0.01
CA ASN A 280 3.49 5.33 0.35
C ASN A 280 3.08 4.42 1.52
N GLN A 281 2.92 5.00 2.71
CA GLN A 281 2.55 4.29 3.93
C GLN A 281 1.10 3.80 3.90
N ASP A 282 0.18 4.58 3.33
CA ASP A 282 -1.24 4.22 3.24
C ASP A 282 -1.45 3.01 2.33
N GLU A 283 -0.77 2.96 1.18
CA GLU A 283 -0.88 1.82 0.28
C GLU A 283 -0.22 0.58 0.89
N ALA A 284 0.89 0.73 1.64
CA ALA A 284 1.49 -0.36 2.39
C ALA A 284 0.52 -0.90 3.47
N MET A 285 -0.13 -0.02 4.24
CA MET A 285 -1.13 -0.40 5.24
C MET A 285 -2.34 -1.10 4.61
N LYS A 286 -2.76 -0.64 3.43
CA LYS A 286 -3.84 -1.28 2.66
C LYS A 286 -3.44 -2.69 2.20
N MET A 287 -2.20 -2.92 1.77
CA MET A 287 -1.72 -4.27 1.44
C MET A 287 -1.74 -5.20 2.66
N VAL A 288 -1.32 -4.72 3.83
CA VAL A 288 -1.44 -5.45 5.10
C VAL A 288 -2.90 -5.79 5.40
N ALA A 289 -3.80 -4.80 5.32
CA ALA A 289 -5.22 -4.98 5.59
C ALA A 289 -5.90 -5.97 4.61
N GLN A 290 -5.49 -5.97 3.34
CA GLN A 290 -5.95 -6.96 2.35
C GLN A 290 -5.51 -8.38 2.73
N HIS A 291 -4.24 -8.54 3.10
CA HIS A 291 -3.71 -9.83 3.51
C HIS A 291 -4.41 -10.39 4.76
N LEU A 292 -4.73 -9.52 5.72
CA LEU A 292 -5.50 -9.87 6.93
C LEU A 292 -7.01 -10.07 6.67
N GLY A 293 -7.49 -9.96 5.44
CA GLY A 293 -8.90 -10.14 5.09
C GLY A 293 -9.82 -9.01 5.58
N MET A 294 -9.26 -7.86 5.98
CA MET A 294 -10.05 -6.71 6.44
C MET A 294 -10.77 -5.98 5.30
N LEU A 295 -10.28 -6.16 4.07
CA LEU A 295 -10.84 -5.57 2.86
C LEU A 295 -11.54 -6.66 2.03
N LYS A 296 -12.84 -6.46 1.78
CA LYS A 296 -13.63 -7.37 0.94
C LYS A 296 -13.34 -7.11 -0.53
N THR A 297 -12.64 -8.03 -1.18
CA THR A 297 -12.49 -8.03 -2.63
C THR A 297 -13.67 -8.81 -3.22
N LYS A 298 -14.65 -8.11 -3.79
CA LYS A 298 -15.74 -8.78 -4.52
C LYS A 298 -15.20 -9.20 -5.87
N THR A 299 -14.86 -10.47 -6.02
CA THR A 299 -14.54 -11.06 -7.33
C THR A 299 -15.85 -11.47 -7.98
N GLU A 300 -16.34 -10.68 -8.93
CA GLU A 300 -17.45 -11.07 -9.79
C GLU A 300 -16.92 -11.98 -10.89
N LEU A 301 -17.36 -13.24 -10.90
CA LEU A 301 -17.07 -14.16 -11.99
C LEU A 301 -18.23 -14.02 -12.99
N SER A 302 -17.94 -13.49 -14.17
CA SER A 302 -18.91 -13.40 -15.28
C SER A 302 -18.59 -14.46 -16.34
N GLY A 303 -19.63 -14.94 -17.02
CA GLY A 303 -19.53 -15.77 -18.21
C GLY A 303 -19.00 -15.01 -19.44
N PRO A 304 -18.85 -15.68 -20.59
CA PRO A 304 -18.45 -15.05 -21.85
C PRO A 304 -19.31 -13.81 -22.12
N ASN A 305 -18.67 -12.72 -22.57
CA ASN A 305 -19.33 -11.43 -22.85
C ASN A 305 -20.03 -10.75 -21.66
N GLY A 306 -19.69 -11.12 -20.42
CA GLY A 306 -20.27 -10.51 -19.22
C GLY A 306 -21.61 -11.10 -18.80
N GLU A 307 -22.05 -12.20 -19.42
CA GLU A 307 -23.30 -12.86 -19.06
C GLU A 307 -23.23 -13.54 -17.69
N PRO A 308 -24.38 -13.78 -17.02
CA PRO A 308 -24.43 -14.60 -15.83
C PRO A 308 -23.81 -15.99 -16.07
N ILE A 309 -23.10 -16.54 -15.07
CA ILE A 309 -22.64 -17.92 -15.15
C ILE A 309 -23.88 -18.82 -15.18
N GLN A 310 -24.09 -19.47 -16.32
CA GLN A 310 -25.15 -20.45 -16.51
C GLN A 310 -24.86 -21.66 -15.62
N HIS A 311 -25.47 -21.69 -14.44
CA HIS A 311 -25.47 -22.86 -13.58
C HIS A 311 -26.59 -23.81 -14.05
N ASN A 312 -26.35 -24.61 -15.08
CA ASN A 312 -27.29 -25.67 -15.48
C ASN A 312 -27.27 -26.78 -14.43
N HIS A 313 -28.09 -26.62 -13.38
CA HIS A 313 -28.34 -27.65 -12.36
C HIS A 313 -29.54 -28.55 -12.68
N THR A 314 -30.22 -28.31 -13.80
CA THR A 314 -31.25 -29.18 -14.35
C THR A 314 -30.68 -29.93 -15.55
N VAL A 315 -30.35 -31.19 -15.35
CA VAL A 315 -30.23 -32.15 -16.45
C VAL A 315 -31.67 -32.56 -16.76
N SER A 316 -32.17 -32.17 -17.93
CA SER A 316 -33.51 -32.60 -18.35
C SER A 316 -33.43 -34.05 -18.79
N VAL A 317 -34.53 -34.80 -18.68
CA VAL A 317 -34.58 -36.21 -19.09
C VAL A 317 -34.23 -36.37 -20.58
N GLU A 318 -34.50 -35.33 -21.37
CA GLU A 318 -34.15 -35.25 -22.79
C GLU A 318 -32.64 -35.14 -23.07
N ASP A 319 -31.83 -34.75 -22.07
CA ASP A 319 -30.38 -34.56 -22.19
C ASP A 319 -29.58 -35.81 -21.80
N LEU A 320 -30.26 -36.87 -21.34
CA LEU A 320 -29.67 -38.15 -20.93
C LEU A 320 -29.76 -39.14 -22.09
N THR A 321 -28.68 -39.88 -22.36
CA THR A 321 -28.74 -40.99 -23.32
C THR A 321 -29.59 -42.14 -22.78
N ASP A 322 -30.15 -42.96 -23.66
CA ASP A 322 -30.96 -44.13 -23.28
C ASP A 322 -30.21 -45.06 -22.29
N GLU A 323 -28.88 -45.16 -22.43
CA GLU A 323 -28.01 -45.91 -21.52
C GLU A 323 -27.91 -45.27 -20.12
N GLN A 324 -27.85 -43.93 -20.04
CA GLN A 324 -27.82 -43.20 -18.79
C GLN A 324 -29.17 -43.24 -18.07
N LEU A 325 -30.27 -43.16 -18.83
CA LEU A 325 -31.63 -43.36 -18.33
C LEU A 325 -31.83 -44.78 -17.79
N ALA A 326 -31.35 -45.79 -18.50
CA ALA A 326 -31.42 -47.18 -18.07
C ALA A 326 -30.62 -47.42 -16.77
N ALA A 327 -29.46 -46.78 -16.61
CA ALA A 327 -28.66 -46.87 -15.39
C ALA A 327 -29.38 -46.27 -14.16
N ILE A 328 -30.07 -45.13 -14.35
CA ILE A 328 -30.84 -44.46 -13.30
C ILE A 328 -32.05 -45.31 -12.89
N ILE A 329 -32.76 -45.91 -13.85
CA ILE A 329 -33.92 -46.78 -13.59
C ILE A 329 -33.48 -48.11 -12.93
N ALA A 330 -32.29 -48.61 -13.26
CA ALA A 330 -31.71 -49.82 -12.67
C ALA A 330 -31.17 -49.62 -11.24
N GLY A 331 -31.23 -48.40 -10.68
CA GLY A 331 -30.90 -48.12 -9.28
C GLY A 331 -29.44 -48.40 -8.90
N LYS A 332 -28.49 -48.15 -9.82
CA LYS A 332 -27.05 -48.15 -9.50
C LYS A 332 -26.50 -46.74 -9.36
#